data_AF-A0A5B1CDF1-F1
#
_entry.id   AF-A0A5B1CDF1-F1
#
_cell.length_a   1.000
_cell.length_b   1.000
_cell.length_c   1.000
_cell.angle_alpha   90.00
_cell.angle_beta   90.00
_cell.angle_gamma   90.00
#
_symmetry.space_group_name_H-M   'P 1'
#
loop_
_entity.id
_entity.type
_entity.pdbx_description
1 polymer ?
#
loop_
_entity_poly.entity_id
_entity_poly.type
_entity_poly.pdbx_seq_one_letter_code
_entity_poly.pdbx_strand_id
1 'polypeptide(L)'
;MKRTLIITAFSLAMSTSSVFGQTSQSQHNHAGHNHAVPGMTQAREVTQAGPHGGSLKQTGNLQIETIVSQGGLQMFVYDRAGQPVSVDQGRGAVSVRVEGNAKRYRYDLLPDGKGALTAPVNLSQLAGRQIDVDVQLVGMKASGGSTVSFNEVATVPASEQQLAAAAIARQKICPVSGKPLGSMGDPVAVDVNGQKLYVCCAGCVNAVKSNPTKYAAGRPQITVTTATQADAAAIAAQKVCPVMDEPLGGMGTPIKVMVGDKPIYLCCKGCIKKIQAQPAKYLAMVYGNGKTSTATASAVPPGTEQVREGIFKVVAADAPFIAAQKNCPVMDEPLDAMGGPYKVNAAGKAIYICCPGCAKKIAAEPQKWLAVLKSQGVDAPTIR
;
A
#
# COMPACT_ATOMS: atom_id res chain seq x y z
N MET A 1 -88.74 22.28 -2.70
CA MET A 1 -89.02 23.29 -1.66
C MET A 1 -87.67 23.86 -1.22
N LYS A 2 -87.29 25.03 -1.75
CA LYS A 2 -87.20 26.32 -1.05
C LYS A 2 -86.18 26.38 0.12
N ARG A 3 -85.22 27.29 -0.07
CA ARG A 3 -84.62 28.26 0.88
C ARG A 3 -83.34 27.89 1.64
N THR A 4 -82.24 28.42 1.10
CA THR A 4 -81.42 29.51 1.68
C THR A 4 -81.48 29.71 3.19
N LEU A 5 -80.33 29.74 3.87
CA LEU A 5 -79.95 30.85 4.75
C LEU A 5 -78.47 30.87 5.14
N ILE A 6 -77.98 32.11 5.15
CA ILE A 6 -76.65 32.66 5.43
C ILE A 6 -76.52 32.88 6.95
N ILE A 7 -75.31 33.22 7.43
CA ILE A 7 -74.95 34.18 8.52
C ILE A 7 -73.98 33.51 9.52
N THR A 8 -72.65 33.69 9.40
CA THR A 8 -71.76 34.77 9.92
C THR A 8 -71.84 35.07 11.42
N ALA A 9 -70.68 35.04 12.09
CA ALA A 9 -70.18 35.90 13.20
C ALA A 9 -69.63 35.08 14.38
N PHE A 10 -68.65 35.50 15.19
CA PHE A 10 -67.52 36.44 15.17
C PHE A 10 -66.89 36.31 16.58
N SER A 11 -65.60 36.69 16.74
CA SER A 11 -64.89 36.94 18.02
C SER A 11 -64.32 35.69 18.73
N LEU A 12 -63.11 35.69 19.32
CA LEU A 12 -62.42 36.73 20.07
C LEU A 12 -60.89 36.54 20.01
N ALA A 13 -60.16 37.66 19.97
CA ALA A 13 -58.70 37.77 19.90
C ALA A 13 -58.02 37.61 21.28
N MET A 14 -56.76 37.15 21.29
CA MET A 14 -55.74 37.61 22.25
C MET A 14 -54.39 37.76 21.55
N SER A 15 -53.84 38.96 21.70
CA SER A 15 -52.61 39.44 21.09
C SER A 15 -51.54 39.57 22.17
N THR A 16 -50.31 39.15 21.89
CA THR A 16 -49.11 39.64 22.57
C THR A 16 -48.05 40.01 21.53
N SER A 17 -47.91 41.32 21.33
CA SER A 17 -46.81 42.05 20.69
C SER A 17 -45.53 41.94 21.56
N SER A 18 -44.26 42.09 21.17
CA SER A 18 -43.53 42.93 20.20
C SER A 18 -42.03 42.45 20.25
N VAL A 19 -41.07 42.63 19.32
CA VAL A 19 -40.43 43.86 18.79
C VAL A 19 -39.37 43.48 17.72
N PHE A 20 -39.48 44.15 16.56
CA PHE A 20 -38.48 44.72 15.62
C PHE A 20 -37.28 43.97 15.02
N GLY A 21 -37.16 44.15 13.69
CA GLY A 21 -35.89 44.14 12.94
C GLY A 21 -36.09 44.08 11.42
N GLN A 22 -36.44 45.20 10.76
CA GLN A 22 -36.37 45.32 9.30
C GLN A 22 -34.93 45.54 8.85
N THR A 23 -34.46 44.86 7.80
CA THR A 23 -33.50 45.42 6.85
C THR A 23 -33.52 44.65 5.54
N SER A 24 -33.62 45.42 4.45
CA SER A 24 -33.60 45.02 3.05
C SER A 24 -32.30 44.31 2.66
N GLN A 25 -32.39 43.26 1.84
CA GLN A 25 -31.26 42.83 1.01
C GLN A 25 -31.72 42.39 -0.39
N SER A 26 -31.55 43.34 -1.31
CA SER A 26 -31.11 43.20 -2.70
C SER A 26 -31.06 41.78 -3.28
N GLN A 27 -31.98 41.50 -4.21
CA GLN A 27 -31.83 40.44 -5.20
C GLN A 27 -30.69 40.81 -6.15
N HIS A 28 -29.54 40.17 -6.00
CA HIS A 28 -28.48 40.19 -7.01
C HIS A 28 -28.76 39.08 -8.04
N ASN A 29 -29.40 39.47 -9.15
CA ASN A 29 -29.33 38.74 -10.41
C ASN A 29 -27.88 38.78 -10.92
N HIS A 30 -27.15 37.68 -10.74
CA HIS A 30 -25.95 37.43 -11.53
C HIS A 30 -26.35 36.62 -12.75
N ALA A 31 -26.53 37.33 -13.87
CA ALA A 31 -26.48 36.75 -15.20
C ALA A 31 -25.13 36.03 -15.37
N GLY A 32 -25.14 34.70 -15.27
CA GLY A 32 -24.01 33.88 -15.63
C GLY A 32 -23.82 33.94 -17.13
N HIS A 33 -22.92 34.80 -17.59
CA HIS A 33 -22.40 34.75 -18.94
C HIS A 33 -21.56 33.48 -19.08
N ASN A 34 -22.16 32.44 -19.69
CA ASN A 34 -21.43 31.27 -20.15
C ASN A 34 -20.54 31.69 -21.31
N HIS A 35 -19.27 31.97 -21.02
CA HIS A 35 -18.24 32.00 -22.04
C HIS A 35 -17.89 30.55 -22.39
N ALA A 36 -18.26 30.13 -23.60
CA ALA A 36 -17.75 28.91 -24.19
C ALA A 36 -16.22 29.02 -24.31
N VAL A 37 -15.51 28.26 -23.49
CA VAL A 37 -14.07 28.03 -23.64
C VAL A 37 -13.87 27.10 -24.84
N PRO A 38 -13.18 27.54 -25.92
CA PRO A 38 -12.80 26.64 -27.00
C PRO A 38 -11.67 25.73 -26.48
N GLY A 39 -11.99 24.46 -26.21
CA GLY A 39 -11.00 23.53 -25.67
C GLY A 39 -11.54 22.35 -24.86
N MET A 40 -12.85 22.15 -24.79
CA MET A 40 -13.40 20.92 -24.23
C MET A 40 -13.36 19.82 -25.29
N THR A 41 -12.31 19.01 -25.17
CA THR A 41 -12.20 17.60 -25.61
C THR A 41 -13.51 16.99 -26.08
N GLN A 42 -13.52 16.50 -27.32
CA GLN A 42 -14.53 15.57 -27.79
C GLN A 42 -14.71 14.49 -26.73
N ALA A 43 -15.95 14.26 -26.31
CA ALA A 43 -16.31 13.16 -25.44
C ALA A 43 -15.61 11.91 -25.94
N ARG A 44 -14.78 11.30 -25.09
CA ARG A 44 -14.05 10.07 -25.38
C ARG A 44 -15.11 9.01 -25.70
N GLU A 45 -15.33 8.77 -26.99
CA GLU A 45 -16.26 7.76 -27.49
C GLU A 45 -15.85 6.43 -26.82
N VAL A 46 -16.73 5.87 -26.00
CA VAL A 46 -16.45 4.64 -25.26
C VAL A 46 -16.29 3.53 -26.30
N THR A 47 -15.04 3.22 -26.61
CA THR A 47 -14.71 2.19 -27.60
C THR A 47 -15.08 0.85 -26.97
N GLN A 48 -16.07 0.17 -27.55
CA GLN A 48 -16.49 -1.14 -27.09
C GLN A 48 -15.34 -2.14 -27.29
N ALA A 49 -15.07 -3.00 -26.31
CA ALA A 49 -14.07 -4.06 -26.48
C ALA A 49 -14.59 -5.11 -27.47
N GLY A 50 -13.78 -5.46 -28.46
CA GLY A 50 -14.10 -6.52 -29.41
C GLY A 50 -13.83 -7.92 -28.86
N PRO A 51 -14.21 -8.98 -29.61
CA PRO A 51 -14.05 -10.37 -29.20
C PRO A 51 -12.62 -10.81 -28.86
N HIS A 52 -11.60 -10.12 -29.39
CA HIS A 52 -10.19 -10.40 -29.16
C HIS A 52 -9.55 -9.40 -28.18
N GLY A 53 -10.36 -8.55 -27.52
CA GLY A 53 -9.91 -7.55 -26.57
C GLY A 53 -9.35 -6.27 -27.21
N GLY A 54 -9.55 -6.08 -28.52
CA GLY A 54 -9.20 -4.85 -29.24
C GLY A 54 -10.25 -3.76 -29.10
N SER A 55 -9.95 -2.57 -29.63
CA SER A 55 -10.91 -1.48 -29.77
C SER A 55 -11.84 -1.75 -30.95
N LEU A 56 -13.14 -1.85 -30.71
CA LEU A 56 -14.15 -2.02 -31.77
C LEU A 56 -14.70 -0.67 -32.22
N LYS A 57 -14.59 -0.38 -33.53
CA LYS A 57 -15.10 0.84 -34.15
C LYS A 57 -16.04 0.52 -35.30
N GLN A 58 -17.26 1.05 -35.24
CA GLN A 58 -18.20 1.01 -36.36
C GLN A 58 -17.72 1.94 -37.48
N THR A 59 -17.53 1.43 -38.69
CA THR A 59 -17.21 2.22 -39.89
C THR A 59 -18.12 1.81 -41.05
N GLY A 60 -19.16 2.62 -41.30
CA GLY A 60 -20.17 2.31 -42.31
C GLY A 60 -20.94 1.02 -41.99
N ASN A 61 -20.83 0.02 -42.87
CA ASN A 61 -21.49 -1.29 -42.73
C ASN A 61 -20.64 -2.32 -41.99
N LEU A 62 -19.46 -1.94 -41.52
CA LEU A 62 -18.51 -2.83 -40.88
C LEU A 62 -18.23 -2.39 -39.45
N GLN A 63 -17.79 -3.34 -38.64
CA GLN A 63 -17.11 -3.11 -37.37
C GLN A 63 -15.67 -3.55 -37.53
N ILE A 64 -14.74 -2.70 -37.14
CA ILE A 64 -13.31 -3.00 -37.19
C ILE A 64 -12.81 -3.10 -35.76
N GLU A 65 -12.28 -4.24 -35.39
CA GLU A 65 -11.58 -4.41 -34.12
C GLU A 65 -10.09 -4.23 -34.35
N THR A 66 -9.50 -3.21 -33.73
CA THR A 66 -8.06 -2.94 -33.79
C THR A 66 -7.39 -3.46 -32.51
N ILE A 67 -6.39 -4.30 -32.67
CA ILE A 67 -5.51 -4.78 -31.60
C ILE A 67 -4.14 -4.15 -31.79
N VAL A 68 -3.69 -3.41 -30.80
CA VAL A 68 -2.33 -2.87 -30.75
C VAL A 68 -1.53 -3.65 -29.71
N SER A 69 -0.40 -4.20 -30.13
CA SER A 69 0.54 -4.93 -29.29
C SER A 69 1.97 -4.44 -29.50
N GLN A 70 2.92 -4.95 -28.73
CA GLN A 70 4.34 -4.66 -28.97
C GLN A 70 4.87 -5.29 -30.26
N GLY A 71 4.21 -6.33 -30.77
CA GLY A 71 4.57 -7.03 -32.00
C GLY A 71 3.93 -6.44 -33.27
N GLY A 72 3.03 -5.46 -33.12
CA GLY A 72 2.40 -4.77 -34.24
C GLY A 72 0.91 -4.59 -34.06
N LEU A 73 0.23 -4.35 -35.19
CA LEU A 73 -1.22 -4.13 -35.24
C LEU A 73 -1.91 -5.32 -35.90
N GLN A 74 -3.08 -5.69 -35.40
CA GLN A 74 -3.98 -6.67 -36.01
C GLN A 74 -5.38 -6.07 -36.10
N MET A 75 -6.07 -6.33 -37.19
CA MET A 75 -7.42 -5.83 -37.41
C MET A 75 -8.35 -6.97 -37.84
N PHE A 76 -9.42 -7.15 -37.08
CA PHE A 76 -10.52 -8.06 -37.42
C PHE A 76 -11.69 -7.25 -37.97
N VAL A 77 -12.37 -7.81 -38.96
CA VAL A 77 -13.48 -7.14 -39.64
C VAL A 77 -14.74 -7.94 -39.41
N TYR A 78 -15.80 -7.26 -39.01
CA TYR A 78 -17.13 -7.83 -38.82
C TYR A 78 -18.17 -7.02 -39.59
N ASP A 79 -19.31 -7.63 -39.88
CA ASP A 79 -20.47 -6.90 -40.40
C ASP A 79 -21.24 -6.18 -39.26
N ARG A 80 -22.37 -5.52 -39.60
CA ARG A 80 -23.20 -4.83 -38.59
C ARG A 80 -23.81 -5.78 -37.55
N ALA A 81 -23.94 -7.07 -37.85
CA ALA A 81 -24.47 -8.08 -36.94
C ALA A 81 -23.36 -8.70 -36.06
N GLY A 82 -22.11 -8.28 -36.21
CA GLY A 82 -20.95 -8.80 -35.49
C GLY A 82 -20.43 -10.12 -36.05
N GLN A 83 -20.84 -10.53 -37.26
CA GLN A 83 -20.32 -11.73 -37.90
C GLN A 83 -18.98 -11.45 -38.59
N PRO A 84 -17.97 -12.33 -38.44
CA PRO A 84 -16.68 -12.15 -39.09
C PRO A 84 -16.78 -12.04 -40.62
N VAL A 85 -16.07 -11.08 -41.20
CA VAL A 85 -15.96 -10.84 -42.65
C VAL A 85 -14.58 -11.31 -43.12
N SER A 86 -14.53 -12.11 -44.19
CA SER A 86 -13.25 -12.53 -44.78
C SER A 86 -12.44 -11.33 -45.28
N VAL A 87 -11.15 -11.34 -44.95
CA VAL A 87 -10.16 -10.33 -45.32
C VAL A 87 -9.11 -10.84 -46.30
N ASP A 88 -9.26 -12.04 -46.87
CA ASP A 88 -8.21 -12.68 -47.70
C ASP A 88 -7.81 -11.86 -48.94
N GLN A 89 -8.79 -11.16 -49.51
CA GLN A 89 -8.57 -10.19 -50.60
C GLN A 89 -8.42 -8.75 -50.11
N GLY A 90 -8.59 -8.53 -48.81
CA GLY A 90 -8.44 -7.25 -48.15
C GLY A 90 -6.97 -6.82 -48.12
N ARG A 91 -6.75 -5.52 -48.27
CA ARG A 91 -5.45 -4.88 -48.04
C ARG A 91 -5.70 -3.60 -47.26
N GLY A 92 -4.69 -3.10 -46.59
CA GLY A 92 -4.79 -1.81 -45.96
C GLY A 92 -3.45 -1.13 -45.78
N ALA A 93 -3.50 0.10 -45.31
CA ALA A 93 -2.36 0.82 -44.80
C ALA A 93 -2.75 1.48 -43.50
N VAL A 94 -1.84 1.44 -42.55
CA VAL A 94 -1.95 2.14 -41.27
C VAL A 94 -0.83 3.16 -41.15
N SER A 95 -1.17 4.39 -40.81
CA SER A 95 -0.19 5.41 -40.45
C SER A 95 -0.24 5.62 -38.93
N VAL A 96 0.88 5.35 -38.28
CA VAL A 96 1.07 5.51 -36.85
C VAL A 96 1.81 6.80 -36.56
N ARG A 97 1.29 7.59 -35.63
CA ARG A 97 1.95 8.77 -35.08
C ARG A 97 2.01 8.67 -33.57
N VAL A 98 3.15 9.01 -32.98
CA VAL A 98 3.26 9.06 -31.53
C VAL A 98 2.83 10.44 -31.06
N GLU A 99 2.07 10.50 -29.96
CA GLU A 99 1.67 11.77 -29.35
C GLU A 99 2.89 12.68 -29.11
N GLY A 100 2.78 13.95 -29.52
CA GLY A 100 3.85 14.94 -29.43
C GLY A 100 4.94 14.82 -30.51
N ASN A 101 4.85 13.87 -31.45
CA ASN A 101 5.78 13.71 -32.57
C ASN A 101 5.08 14.02 -33.91
N ALA A 102 5.67 14.89 -34.72
CA ALA A 102 5.13 15.22 -36.05
C ALA A 102 5.31 14.09 -37.07
N LYS A 103 6.28 13.17 -36.85
CA LYS A 103 6.63 12.11 -37.80
C LYS A 103 5.57 11.00 -37.79
N ARG A 104 5.10 10.64 -38.99
CA ARG A 104 4.20 9.52 -39.25
C ARG A 104 4.97 8.36 -39.86
N TYR A 105 4.66 7.14 -39.42
CA TYR A 105 5.20 5.91 -39.97
C TYR A 105 4.06 5.12 -40.59
N ARG A 106 4.19 4.77 -41.88
CA ARG A 106 3.17 4.02 -42.61
C ARG A 106 3.59 2.55 -42.72
N TYR A 107 2.64 1.66 -42.48
CA TYR A 107 2.80 0.22 -42.58
C TYR A 107 1.66 -0.38 -43.39
N ASP A 108 1.97 -1.39 -44.19
CA ASP A 108 0.95 -2.12 -44.94
C ASP A 108 0.32 -3.19 -44.06
N LEU A 109 -1.00 -3.33 -44.20
CA LEU A 109 -1.82 -4.33 -43.53
C LEU A 109 -2.13 -5.45 -44.52
N LEU A 110 -1.64 -6.65 -44.23
CA LEU A 110 -1.78 -7.82 -45.08
C LEU A 110 -2.54 -8.95 -44.35
N PRO A 111 -3.32 -9.77 -45.08
CA PRO A 111 -4.00 -10.91 -44.47
C PRO A 111 -3.01 -11.89 -43.85
N ASP A 112 -3.30 -12.36 -42.64
CA ASP A 112 -2.47 -13.34 -41.93
C ASP A 112 -2.89 -14.81 -42.16
N GLY A 113 -3.97 -15.01 -42.94
CA GLY A 113 -4.57 -16.33 -43.17
C GLY A 113 -5.36 -16.88 -41.98
N LYS A 114 -5.53 -16.09 -40.91
CA LYS A 114 -6.29 -16.41 -39.69
C LYS A 114 -7.49 -15.48 -39.48
N GLY A 115 -7.84 -14.73 -40.53
CA GLY A 115 -8.98 -13.81 -40.52
C GLY A 115 -8.65 -12.38 -40.10
N ALA A 116 -7.37 -12.03 -39.91
CA ALA A 116 -6.96 -10.67 -39.57
C ALA A 116 -6.12 -10.03 -40.68
N LEU A 117 -6.17 -8.69 -40.74
CA LEU A 117 -5.17 -7.88 -41.43
C LEU A 117 -4.11 -7.47 -40.41
N THR A 118 -2.83 -7.71 -40.72
CA THR A 118 -1.74 -7.53 -39.76
C THR A 118 -0.62 -6.67 -40.33
N ALA A 119 -0.02 -5.86 -39.45
CA ALA A 119 1.19 -5.10 -39.70
C ALA A 119 2.20 -5.46 -38.61
N PRO A 120 3.08 -6.46 -38.85
CA PRO A 120 4.07 -6.89 -37.87
C PRO A 120 5.17 -5.82 -37.76
N VAL A 121 5.18 -5.10 -36.63
CA VAL A 121 6.12 -4.00 -36.39
C VAL A 121 6.51 -3.98 -34.91
N ASN A 122 7.80 -3.76 -34.63
CA ASN A 122 8.26 -3.68 -33.25
C ASN A 122 7.86 -2.33 -32.63
N LEU A 123 6.79 -2.35 -31.82
CA LEU A 123 6.28 -1.19 -31.07
C LEU A 123 6.74 -1.19 -29.60
N SER A 124 7.66 -2.07 -29.20
CA SER A 124 8.09 -2.19 -27.80
C SER A 124 8.64 -0.89 -27.19
N GLN A 125 9.27 -0.04 -28.01
CA GLN A 125 9.77 1.29 -27.60
C GLN A 125 8.66 2.32 -27.35
N LEU A 126 7.43 2.02 -27.81
CA LEU A 126 6.25 2.84 -27.62
C LEU A 126 5.37 2.34 -26.47
N ALA A 127 5.79 1.28 -25.76
CA ALA A 127 5.07 0.73 -24.62
C ALA A 127 4.66 1.83 -23.60
N GLY A 128 3.37 1.84 -23.26
CA GLY A 128 2.76 2.82 -22.36
C GLY A 128 2.48 4.19 -22.98
N ARG A 129 2.79 4.41 -24.27
CA ARG A 129 2.54 5.67 -24.98
C ARG A 129 1.26 5.58 -25.81
N GLN A 130 0.60 6.72 -25.97
CA GLN A 130 -0.49 6.88 -26.91
C GLN A 130 0.04 7.08 -28.32
N ILE A 131 -0.66 6.47 -29.27
CA ILE A 131 -0.42 6.58 -30.70
C ILE A 131 -1.72 6.93 -31.42
N ASP A 132 -1.65 7.86 -32.36
CA ASP A 132 -2.70 8.02 -33.36
C ASP A 132 -2.51 6.95 -34.44
N VAL A 133 -3.61 6.29 -34.78
CA VAL A 133 -3.67 5.22 -35.77
C VAL A 133 -4.66 5.65 -36.85
N ASP A 134 -4.12 6.06 -38.00
CA ASP A 134 -4.90 6.41 -39.19
C ASP A 134 -4.93 5.20 -40.13
N VAL A 135 -6.12 4.64 -40.37
CA VAL A 135 -6.30 3.37 -41.09
C VAL A 135 -7.02 3.61 -42.41
N GLN A 136 -6.58 2.90 -43.46
CA GLN A 136 -7.28 2.77 -44.73
C GLN A 136 -7.32 1.30 -45.13
N LEU A 137 -8.51 0.76 -45.36
CA LEU A 137 -8.75 -0.62 -45.77
C LEU A 137 -9.45 -0.64 -47.14
N VAL A 138 -9.06 -1.59 -47.98
CA VAL A 138 -9.61 -1.81 -49.33
C VAL A 138 -9.83 -3.30 -49.56
N GLY A 139 -10.65 -3.65 -50.57
CA GLY A 139 -10.87 -5.05 -50.95
C GLY A 139 -11.81 -5.83 -50.02
N MET A 140 -12.59 -5.15 -49.18
CA MET A 140 -13.60 -5.78 -48.33
C MET A 140 -14.91 -5.99 -49.11
N LYS A 141 -15.31 -7.23 -49.34
CA LYS A 141 -16.54 -7.54 -50.08
C LYS A 141 -17.78 -6.92 -49.43
N ALA A 142 -17.83 -6.95 -48.11
CA ALA A 142 -18.95 -6.39 -47.33
C ALA A 142 -19.01 -4.84 -47.34
N SER A 143 -17.97 -4.13 -47.81
CA SER A 143 -18.03 -2.67 -48.04
C SER A 143 -18.51 -2.30 -49.46
N GLY A 144 -18.92 -3.28 -50.28
CA GLY A 144 -19.25 -3.03 -51.68
C GLY A 144 -18.05 -2.54 -52.49
N GLY A 145 -16.82 -2.89 -52.08
CA GLY A 145 -15.58 -2.47 -52.74
C GLY A 145 -15.11 -1.05 -52.39
N SER A 146 -15.85 -0.33 -51.53
CA SER A 146 -15.45 1.01 -51.10
C SER A 146 -14.30 0.96 -50.09
N THR A 147 -13.43 1.96 -50.16
CA THR A 147 -12.38 2.20 -49.17
C THR A 147 -13.01 2.55 -47.82
N VAL A 148 -12.50 1.92 -46.76
CA VAL A 148 -12.91 2.17 -45.38
C VAL A 148 -11.76 2.87 -44.68
N SER A 149 -12.01 4.09 -44.21
CA SER A 149 -11.00 4.91 -43.55
C SER A 149 -11.50 5.40 -42.20
N PHE A 150 -10.65 5.33 -41.19
CA PHE A 150 -10.94 5.84 -39.85
C PHE A 150 -9.65 6.17 -39.12
N ASN A 151 -9.75 7.01 -38.09
CA ASN A 151 -8.67 7.27 -37.15
C ASN A 151 -9.07 6.85 -35.74
N GLU A 152 -8.11 6.44 -34.92
CA GLU A 152 -8.31 6.21 -33.49
C GLU A 152 -7.04 6.52 -32.70
N VAL A 153 -7.18 6.70 -31.39
CA VAL A 153 -6.06 6.82 -30.46
C VAL A 153 -5.96 5.52 -29.68
N ALA A 154 -4.85 4.82 -29.83
CA ALA A 154 -4.57 3.58 -29.13
C ALA A 154 -3.38 3.75 -28.18
N THR A 155 -3.30 2.92 -27.13
CA THR A 155 -2.13 2.86 -26.26
C THR A 155 -1.38 1.57 -26.54
N VAL A 156 -0.07 1.64 -26.80
CA VAL A 156 0.72 0.41 -26.93
C VAL A 156 0.87 -0.21 -25.53
N PRO A 157 0.40 -1.45 -25.31
CA PRO A 157 0.45 -2.05 -23.98
C PRO A 157 1.92 -2.27 -23.54
N ALA A 158 2.19 -2.00 -22.27
CA ALA A 158 3.46 -2.39 -21.65
C ALA A 158 3.47 -3.90 -21.37
N SER A 159 4.62 -4.54 -21.54
CA SER A 159 4.76 -5.96 -21.24
C SER A 159 4.74 -6.18 -19.73
N GLU A 160 4.44 -7.41 -19.29
CA GLU A 160 4.48 -7.74 -17.87
C GLU A 160 5.85 -7.43 -17.25
N GLN A 161 6.94 -7.67 -18.00
CA GLN A 161 8.30 -7.35 -17.58
C GLN A 161 8.52 -5.84 -17.40
N GLN A 162 8.01 -5.01 -18.30
CA GLN A 162 8.11 -3.55 -18.18
C GLN A 162 7.26 -3.01 -17.02
N LEU A 163 6.06 -3.56 -16.83
CA LEU A 163 5.20 -3.23 -15.69
C LEU A 163 5.87 -3.61 -14.37
N ALA A 164 6.51 -4.79 -14.31
CA ALA A 164 7.27 -5.24 -13.16
C ALA A 164 8.47 -4.35 -12.90
N ALA A 165 9.27 -4.03 -13.91
CA ALA A 165 10.41 -3.12 -13.79
C ALA A 165 10.00 -1.74 -13.28
N ALA A 166 8.90 -1.17 -13.80
CA ALA A 166 8.35 0.10 -13.34
C ALA A 166 7.86 0.02 -11.88
N ALA A 167 7.21 -1.08 -11.48
CA ALA A 167 6.78 -1.29 -10.11
C ALA A 167 7.97 -1.43 -9.14
N ILE A 168 8.99 -2.19 -9.51
CA ILE A 168 10.25 -2.34 -8.77
C ILE A 168 10.95 -0.97 -8.61
N ALA A 169 11.03 -0.18 -9.69
CA ALA A 169 11.66 1.14 -9.68
C ALA A 169 10.90 2.15 -8.81
N ARG A 170 9.57 2.03 -8.71
CA ARG A 170 8.75 2.80 -7.76
C ARG A 170 8.97 2.35 -6.32
N GLN A 171 9.02 1.04 -6.08
CA GLN A 171 9.16 0.50 -4.73
C GLN A 171 10.55 0.73 -4.13
N LYS A 172 11.61 0.59 -4.94
CA LYS A 172 13.05 0.80 -4.65
C LYS A 172 13.66 -0.10 -3.56
N ILE A 173 12.93 -0.36 -2.49
CA ILE A 173 13.42 -1.01 -1.26
C ILE A 173 12.58 -2.25 -0.98
N CYS A 174 13.24 -3.34 -0.57
CA CYS A 174 12.55 -4.52 -0.09
C CYS A 174 11.86 -4.22 1.27
N PRO A 175 10.55 -4.49 1.41
CA PRO A 175 9.80 -4.20 2.63
C PRO A 175 10.24 -5.08 3.82
N VAL A 176 10.80 -6.26 3.53
CA VAL A 176 11.27 -7.21 4.56
C VAL A 176 12.67 -6.88 5.03
N SER A 177 13.66 -6.90 4.11
CA SER A 177 15.08 -6.75 4.47
C SER A 177 15.51 -5.29 4.61
N GLY A 178 14.78 -4.37 3.98
CA GLY A 178 15.14 -2.97 3.91
C GLY A 178 16.28 -2.61 2.96
N LYS A 179 16.80 -3.58 2.21
CA LYS A 179 17.84 -3.36 1.20
C LYS A 179 17.23 -2.91 -0.14
N PRO A 180 17.99 -2.23 -1.00
CA PRO A 180 17.56 -1.91 -2.36
C PRO A 180 17.14 -3.15 -3.14
N LEU A 181 16.03 -3.07 -3.87
CA LEU A 181 15.65 -4.10 -4.84
C LEU A 181 16.71 -4.16 -5.94
N GLY A 182 17.12 -5.37 -6.36
CA GLY A 182 18.25 -5.59 -7.26
C GLY A 182 19.59 -5.85 -6.55
N SER A 183 19.73 -5.48 -5.26
CA SER A 183 20.98 -5.71 -4.51
C SER A 183 21.26 -7.18 -4.15
N MET A 184 20.27 -8.05 -4.33
CA MET A 184 20.39 -9.50 -4.06
C MET A 184 19.87 -10.34 -5.24
N GLY A 185 20.03 -9.81 -6.46
CA GLY A 185 19.52 -10.42 -7.70
C GLY A 185 18.15 -9.87 -8.10
N ASP A 186 17.53 -10.57 -9.05
CA ASP A 186 16.24 -10.17 -9.60
C ASP A 186 15.14 -10.18 -8.53
N PRO A 187 14.40 -9.07 -8.34
CA PRO A 187 13.32 -9.02 -7.38
C PRO A 187 12.22 -10.05 -7.68
N VAL A 188 11.77 -10.74 -6.64
CA VAL A 188 10.70 -11.73 -6.71
C VAL A 188 9.37 -11.07 -6.39
N ALA A 189 8.36 -11.26 -7.25
CA ALA A 189 7.01 -10.81 -6.99
C ALA A 189 6.30 -11.72 -5.99
N VAL A 190 5.57 -11.14 -5.04
CA VAL A 190 4.70 -11.82 -4.09
C VAL A 190 3.34 -11.14 -4.14
N ASP A 191 2.29 -11.90 -4.42
CA ASP A 191 0.93 -11.38 -4.37
C ASP A 191 0.48 -11.19 -2.92
N VAL A 192 0.07 -9.97 -2.60
CA VAL A 192 -0.49 -9.60 -1.29
C VAL A 192 -1.80 -8.86 -1.57
N ASN A 193 -2.94 -9.48 -1.23
CA ASN A 193 -4.28 -8.91 -1.44
C ASN A 193 -4.55 -8.44 -2.89
N GLY A 194 -4.08 -9.19 -3.89
CA GLY A 194 -4.25 -8.83 -5.31
C GLY A 194 -3.29 -7.74 -5.81
N GLN A 195 -2.33 -7.30 -5.00
CA GLN A 195 -1.26 -6.39 -5.41
C GLN A 195 0.09 -7.10 -5.40
N LYS A 196 0.90 -6.90 -6.45
CA LYS A 196 2.27 -7.43 -6.52
C LYS A 196 3.21 -6.62 -5.64
N LEU A 197 3.76 -7.25 -4.61
CA LEU A 197 4.82 -6.73 -3.75
C LEU A 197 6.16 -7.38 -4.13
N TYR A 198 7.19 -6.57 -4.37
CA TYR A 198 8.50 -7.11 -4.78
C TYR A 198 9.44 -7.29 -3.59
N VAL A 199 10.11 -8.44 -3.51
CA VAL A 199 11.09 -8.74 -2.47
C VAL A 199 12.43 -9.14 -3.07
N CYS A 200 13.49 -8.96 -2.30
CA CYS A 200 14.86 -9.13 -2.79
C CYS A 200 15.37 -10.58 -2.82
N CYS A 201 14.70 -11.54 -2.16
CA CYS A 201 15.12 -12.94 -2.15
C CYS A 201 14.00 -13.88 -1.66
N ALA A 202 14.19 -15.20 -1.84
CA ALA A 202 13.26 -16.24 -1.39
C ALA A 202 12.98 -16.20 0.12
N GLY A 203 13.98 -15.89 0.95
CA GLY A 203 13.78 -15.73 2.39
C GLY A 203 12.77 -14.61 2.73
N CYS A 204 12.79 -13.52 1.94
CA CYS A 204 11.81 -12.44 2.09
C CYS A 204 10.42 -12.84 1.59
N VAL A 205 10.31 -13.73 0.59
CA VAL A 205 9.02 -14.28 0.16
C VAL A 205 8.34 -15.01 1.32
N ASN A 206 9.08 -15.87 2.02
CA ASN A 206 8.54 -16.63 3.16
C ASN A 206 8.07 -15.70 4.29
N ALA A 207 8.83 -14.63 4.57
CA ALA A 207 8.44 -13.63 5.56
C ALA A 207 7.15 -12.89 5.20
N VAL A 208 6.97 -12.51 3.92
CA VAL A 208 5.72 -11.89 3.44
C VAL A 208 4.55 -12.85 3.56
N LYS A 209 4.70 -14.10 3.08
CA LYS A 209 3.64 -15.12 3.16
C LYS A 209 3.21 -15.42 4.61
N SER A 210 4.15 -15.38 5.55
CA SER A 210 3.86 -15.62 6.97
C SER A 210 3.13 -14.45 7.64
N ASN A 211 3.29 -13.21 7.14
CA ASN A 211 2.68 -12.01 7.72
C ASN A 211 2.30 -10.98 6.63
N PRO A 212 1.34 -11.30 5.74
CA PRO A 212 1.05 -10.45 4.57
C PRO A 212 0.59 -9.05 4.97
N THR A 213 -0.27 -8.93 5.98
CA THR A 213 -0.79 -7.65 6.50
C THR A 213 0.33 -6.71 6.97
N LYS A 214 1.42 -7.26 7.52
CA LYS A 214 2.57 -6.47 8.00
C LYS A 214 3.31 -5.77 6.85
N TYR A 215 3.33 -6.37 5.66
CA TYR A 215 4.12 -5.90 4.53
C TYR A 215 3.26 -5.33 3.38
N ALA A 216 1.94 -5.45 3.45
CA ALA A 216 1.00 -5.01 2.42
C ALA A 216 1.15 -3.52 2.07
N ALA A 217 1.37 -2.65 3.06
CA ALA A 217 1.58 -1.21 2.86
C ALA A 217 3.00 -0.86 2.36
N GLY A 218 3.85 -1.86 2.10
CA GLY A 218 5.25 -1.66 1.79
C GLY A 218 6.02 -1.09 2.98
N ARG A 219 7.05 -0.28 2.67
CA ARG A 219 7.93 0.32 3.67
C ARG A 219 7.69 1.82 3.72
N PRO A 220 7.52 2.45 4.90
CA PRO A 220 7.28 3.88 4.98
C PRO A 220 8.45 4.66 4.37
N GLN A 221 8.13 5.77 3.69
CA GLN A 221 9.14 6.67 3.15
C GLN A 221 9.96 7.27 4.30
N ILE A 222 11.28 7.32 4.12
CA ILE A 222 12.20 7.87 5.11
C ILE A 222 12.89 9.10 4.54
N THR A 223 12.63 10.26 5.13
CA THR A 223 13.27 11.53 4.76
C THR A 223 14.10 12.03 5.93
N VAL A 224 15.32 12.51 5.65
CA VAL A 224 16.25 12.99 6.67
C VAL A 224 16.52 14.47 6.46
N THR A 225 16.31 15.27 7.48
CA THR A 225 16.64 16.70 7.51
C THR A 225 17.31 17.05 8.84
N THR A 226 17.96 18.21 8.91
CA THR A 226 18.37 18.77 10.20
C THR A 226 17.13 19.30 10.92
N ALA A 227 17.05 19.14 12.24
CA ALA A 227 15.97 19.74 13.01
C ALA A 227 16.05 21.27 13.03
N THR A 228 14.89 21.91 13.12
CA THR A 228 14.74 23.37 13.12
C THR A 228 14.15 23.85 14.45
N GLN A 229 14.06 25.17 14.65
CA GLN A 229 13.42 25.73 15.84
C GLN A 229 11.96 25.28 16.00
N ALA A 230 11.25 25.06 14.89
CA ALA A 230 9.87 24.56 14.91
C ALA A 230 9.75 23.15 15.51
N ASP A 231 10.84 22.38 15.54
CA ASP A 231 10.88 21.02 16.09
C ASP A 231 11.15 20.99 17.60
N ALA A 232 11.45 22.12 18.24
CA ALA A 232 11.91 22.18 19.62
C ALA A 232 10.96 21.49 20.62
N ALA A 233 9.66 21.71 20.48
CA ALA A 233 8.65 21.07 21.34
C ALA A 233 8.62 19.54 21.17
N ALA A 234 8.76 19.06 19.93
CA ALA A 234 8.74 17.63 19.63
C ALA A 234 10.04 16.94 20.08
N ILE A 235 11.19 17.61 19.95
CA ILE A 235 12.48 17.15 20.50
C ILE A 235 12.39 17.05 22.03
N ALA A 236 11.85 18.09 22.68
CA ALA A 236 11.67 18.11 24.13
C ALA A 236 10.67 17.05 24.62
N ALA A 237 9.67 16.70 23.81
CA ALA A 237 8.75 15.61 24.10
C ALA A 237 9.45 14.24 23.99
N GLN A 238 10.28 14.03 22.97
CA GLN A 238 11.00 12.77 22.76
C GLN A 238 12.13 12.56 23.78
N LYS A 239 12.86 13.62 24.15
CA LYS A 239 13.97 13.68 25.12
C LYS A 239 15.23 12.88 24.78
N VAL A 240 15.06 11.63 24.36
CA VAL A 240 16.12 10.65 24.19
C VAL A 240 16.14 10.13 22.75
N CYS A 241 17.35 9.89 22.24
CA CYS A 241 17.56 9.26 20.95
C CYS A 241 17.19 7.76 21.04
N PRO A 242 16.21 7.25 20.28
CA PRO A 242 15.73 5.86 20.40
C PRO A 242 16.73 4.81 19.87
N VAL A 243 17.89 5.24 19.38
CA VAL A 243 18.91 4.37 18.78
C VAL A 243 20.10 4.15 19.72
N MET A 244 20.47 5.19 20.47
CA MET A 244 21.65 5.21 21.35
C MET A 244 21.29 5.48 22.82
N ASP A 245 20.03 5.77 23.12
CA ASP A 245 19.52 6.09 24.45
C ASP A 245 20.17 7.33 25.11
N GLU A 246 20.75 8.21 24.29
CA GLU A 246 21.38 9.46 24.73
C GLU A 246 20.43 10.67 24.68
N PRO A 247 20.62 11.70 25.54
CA PRO A 247 19.85 12.93 25.49
C PRO A 247 19.96 13.68 24.15
N LEU A 248 18.83 14.10 23.60
CA LEU A 248 18.81 14.92 22.38
C LEU A 248 19.31 16.34 22.70
N GLY A 249 20.21 16.86 21.85
CA GLY A 249 20.80 18.19 21.99
C GLY A 249 22.20 18.20 22.63
N GLY A 250 22.63 17.11 23.27
CA GLY A 250 23.97 17.00 23.86
C GLY A 250 25.11 16.87 22.84
N MET A 251 24.80 16.45 21.61
CA MET A 251 25.75 16.27 20.50
C MET A 251 25.54 17.26 19.34
N GLY A 252 24.94 18.42 19.64
CA GLY A 252 24.55 19.43 18.65
C GLY A 252 23.10 19.28 18.18
N THR A 253 22.76 19.96 17.08
CA THR A 253 21.39 19.99 16.55
C THR A 253 20.91 18.60 16.15
N PRO A 254 19.81 18.09 16.74
CA PRO A 254 19.27 16.78 16.39
C PRO A 254 18.96 16.62 14.91
N ILE A 255 19.07 15.38 14.43
CA ILE A 255 18.66 15.02 13.06
C ILE A 255 17.19 14.59 13.09
N LYS A 256 16.37 15.20 12.25
CA LYS A 256 14.96 14.86 12.06
C LYS A 256 14.86 13.78 10.97
N VAL A 257 14.30 12.63 11.32
CA VAL A 257 14.02 11.53 10.39
C VAL A 257 12.52 11.31 10.32
N MET A 258 11.91 11.69 9.22
CA MET A 258 10.50 11.41 8.95
C MET A 258 10.35 9.94 8.57
N VAL A 259 9.48 9.20 9.24
CA VAL A 259 9.09 7.84 8.84
C VAL A 259 7.58 7.88 8.55
N GLY A 260 7.23 7.98 7.26
CA GLY A 260 5.92 8.48 6.87
C GLY A 260 5.74 9.91 7.43
N ASP A 261 4.65 10.14 8.15
CA ASP A 261 4.29 11.48 8.66
C ASP A 261 4.77 11.72 10.11
N LYS A 262 5.51 10.76 10.66
CA LYS A 262 5.94 10.76 12.07
C LYS A 262 7.44 11.09 12.19
N PRO A 263 7.82 12.21 12.82
CA PRO A 263 9.23 12.56 13.02
C PRO A 263 9.91 11.75 14.14
N ILE A 264 11.08 11.19 13.86
CA ILE A 264 11.99 10.64 14.88
C ILE A 264 13.22 11.54 14.94
N TYR A 265 13.59 11.98 16.13
CA TYR A 265 14.79 12.80 16.33
C TYR A 265 15.96 11.95 16.80
N LEU A 266 17.14 12.16 16.21
CA LEU A 266 18.37 11.41 16.51
C LEU A 266 19.45 12.35 17.04
N CYS A 267 20.30 11.86 17.94
CA CYS A 267 21.44 12.63 18.44
C CYS A 267 22.48 12.92 17.35
N CYS A 268 22.64 12.02 16.36
CA CYS A 268 23.64 12.17 15.30
C CYS A 268 23.24 11.46 13.99
N LYS A 269 23.95 11.77 12.89
CA LYS A 269 23.76 11.15 11.58
C LYS A 269 24.05 9.64 11.55
N GLY A 270 24.89 9.14 12.46
CA GLY A 270 25.26 7.72 12.52
C GLY A 270 24.07 6.78 12.73
N CYS A 271 22.98 7.28 13.32
CA CYS A 271 21.79 6.50 13.64
C CYS A 271 20.81 6.33 12.45
N ILE A 272 20.99 7.11 11.36
CA ILE A 272 20.08 7.12 10.21
C ILE A 272 19.93 5.72 9.59
N LYS A 273 21.05 5.00 9.38
CA LYS A 273 21.02 3.66 8.75
C LYS A 273 20.22 2.65 9.56
N LYS A 274 20.23 2.76 10.90
CA LYS A 274 19.43 1.89 11.78
C LYS A 274 17.93 2.17 11.63
N ILE A 275 17.52 3.45 11.60
CA ILE A 275 16.14 3.83 11.30
C ILE A 275 15.73 3.34 9.91
N GLN A 276 16.60 3.53 8.91
CA GLN A 276 16.38 3.04 7.55
C GLN A 276 16.32 1.52 7.46
N ALA A 277 16.90 0.76 8.39
CA ALA A 277 16.83 -0.70 8.41
C ALA A 277 15.60 -1.22 9.17
N GLN A 278 15.08 -0.48 10.16
CA GLN A 278 13.99 -0.94 11.01
C GLN A 278 13.01 0.19 11.38
N PRO A 279 12.37 0.87 10.42
CA PRO A 279 11.57 2.07 10.67
C PRO A 279 10.42 1.82 11.66
N ALA A 280 9.72 0.69 11.53
CA ALA A 280 8.61 0.34 12.40
C ALA A 280 9.04 0.13 13.87
N LYS A 281 10.23 -0.45 14.10
CA LYS A 281 10.78 -0.66 15.45
C LYS A 281 10.96 0.67 16.17
N TYR A 282 11.61 1.62 15.51
CA TYR A 282 11.92 2.91 16.12
C TYR A 282 10.70 3.84 16.19
N LEU A 283 9.76 3.74 15.24
CA LEU A 283 8.46 4.40 15.37
C LEU A 283 7.68 3.90 16.59
N ALA A 284 7.69 2.59 16.85
CA ALA A 284 7.06 2.04 18.04
C ALA A 284 7.74 2.53 19.33
N MET A 285 9.08 2.68 19.32
CA MET A 285 9.81 3.21 20.47
C MET A 285 9.46 4.67 20.81
N VAL A 286 9.12 5.49 19.80
CA VAL A 286 8.80 6.92 19.98
C VAL A 286 7.29 7.17 20.16
N TYR A 287 6.44 6.43 19.44
CA TYR A 287 5.00 6.71 19.32
C TYR A 287 4.07 5.58 19.77
N GLY A 288 4.60 4.42 20.17
CA GLY A 288 3.78 3.39 20.78
C GLY A 288 3.18 3.93 22.08
N ASN A 289 1.86 4.09 22.12
CA ASN A 289 1.15 4.45 23.35
C ASN A 289 1.41 3.37 24.41
N GLY A 290 2.37 3.65 25.29
CA GLY A 290 2.72 2.81 26.44
C GLY A 290 4.20 2.51 26.56
N LYS A 291 4.98 3.50 27.03
CA LYS A 291 6.22 3.30 27.81
C LYS A 291 7.23 2.29 27.23
N THR A 292 7.98 2.72 26.23
CA THR A 292 9.40 2.32 26.08
C THR A 292 10.31 3.45 26.55
N SER A 293 10.01 3.98 27.73
CA SER A 293 11.06 4.24 28.70
C SER A 293 11.30 2.89 29.38
N THR A 294 12.57 2.57 29.61
CA THR A 294 13.16 1.35 30.21
C THR A 294 12.70 1.07 31.66
N ALA A 295 11.42 1.31 31.97
CA ALA A 295 10.79 1.17 33.28
C ALA A 295 9.52 0.28 33.27
N THR A 296 9.12 -0.28 32.12
CA THR A 296 8.05 -1.31 32.07
C THR A 296 8.44 -2.55 31.26
N ALA A 297 9.75 -2.81 31.13
CA ALA A 297 10.26 -4.07 30.62
C ALA A 297 10.36 -5.15 31.70
N SER A 298 9.78 -4.97 32.89
CA SER A 298 9.86 -5.94 33.99
C SER A 298 8.48 -6.51 34.30
N ALA A 299 7.66 -6.86 33.30
CA ALA A 299 6.42 -7.58 33.54
C ALA A 299 6.13 -8.66 32.50
N VAL A 300 5.57 -9.79 32.96
CA VAL A 300 5.12 -10.94 32.16
C VAL A 300 3.70 -11.33 32.56
N PRO A 301 2.89 -11.90 31.63
CA PRO A 301 1.55 -12.34 31.97
C PRO A 301 1.56 -13.49 32.99
N PRO A 302 0.49 -13.64 33.81
CA PRO A 302 0.32 -14.83 34.64
C PRO A 302 0.31 -16.09 33.78
N GLY A 303 0.84 -17.18 34.32
CA GLY A 303 0.75 -18.47 33.65
C GLY A 303 -0.68 -18.97 33.65
N THR A 304 -1.16 -19.44 32.50
CA THR A 304 -2.52 -19.98 32.34
C THR A 304 -2.53 -21.50 32.29
N GLU A 305 -1.44 -22.13 31.84
CA GLU A 305 -1.30 -23.58 31.74
C GLU A 305 -0.38 -24.11 32.85
N GLN A 306 -0.97 -24.72 33.88
CA GLN A 306 -0.25 -25.33 34.99
C GLN A 306 0.23 -26.75 34.66
N VAL A 307 1.50 -27.01 34.89
CA VAL A 307 2.10 -28.35 34.77
C VAL A 307 2.09 -29.06 36.13
N ARG A 308 2.23 -28.29 37.21
CA ARG A 308 2.03 -28.65 38.62
C ARG A 308 1.61 -27.39 39.37
N GLU A 309 1.13 -27.54 40.60
CA GLU A 309 0.75 -26.40 41.45
C GLU A 309 1.87 -25.35 41.53
N GLY A 310 1.58 -24.12 41.12
CA GLY A 310 2.53 -23.00 41.11
C GLY A 310 3.59 -23.05 40.01
N ILE A 311 3.52 -24.00 39.07
CA ILE A 311 4.47 -24.20 37.96
C ILE A 311 3.73 -24.14 36.63
N PHE A 312 4.12 -23.20 35.78
CA PHE A 312 3.41 -22.89 34.54
C PHE A 312 4.30 -23.10 33.31
N LYS A 313 3.68 -23.43 32.17
CA LYS A 313 4.37 -23.35 30.89
C LYS A 313 4.69 -21.89 30.55
N VAL A 314 5.82 -21.68 29.88
CA VAL A 314 6.19 -20.37 29.35
C VAL A 314 5.36 -20.03 28.11
N VAL A 315 5.19 -18.74 27.87
CA VAL A 315 4.54 -18.20 26.68
C VAL A 315 5.51 -17.30 25.89
N ALA A 316 5.12 -16.88 24.69
CA ALA A 316 5.97 -16.04 23.85
C ALA A 316 6.46 -14.74 24.53
N ALA A 317 5.65 -14.18 25.44
CA ALA A 317 6.00 -12.99 26.21
C ALA A 317 7.17 -13.21 27.20
N ASP A 318 7.45 -14.47 27.58
CA ASP A 318 8.51 -14.82 28.53
C ASP A 318 9.89 -14.92 27.85
N ALA A 319 9.93 -15.06 26.51
CA ALA A 319 11.16 -15.27 25.71
C ALA A 319 12.33 -14.31 25.99
N PRO A 320 12.14 -12.97 26.07
CA PRO A 320 13.26 -12.06 26.36
C PRO A 320 13.83 -12.25 27.76
N PHE A 321 12.99 -12.66 28.73
CA PHE A 321 13.42 -12.88 30.11
C PHE A 321 14.10 -14.22 30.30
N ILE A 322 13.67 -15.25 29.57
CA ILE A 322 14.35 -16.54 29.49
C ILE A 322 15.74 -16.35 28.88
N ALA A 323 15.86 -15.57 27.81
CA ALA A 323 17.14 -15.26 27.17
C ALA A 323 18.07 -14.41 28.05
N ALA A 324 17.51 -13.55 28.90
CA ALA A 324 18.26 -12.78 29.88
C ALA A 324 18.76 -13.67 31.04
N GLN A 325 17.90 -14.56 31.54
CA GLN A 325 18.21 -15.43 32.68
C GLN A 325 19.21 -16.54 32.33
N LYS A 326 19.04 -17.20 31.16
CA LYS A 326 19.86 -18.29 30.60
C LYS A 326 19.93 -19.58 31.43
N ASN A 327 20.26 -19.48 32.71
CA ASN A 327 20.45 -20.60 33.63
C ASN A 327 19.33 -20.68 34.67
N CYS A 328 19.07 -21.88 35.18
CA CYS A 328 18.22 -22.10 36.33
C CYS A 328 18.94 -21.64 37.60
N PRO A 329 18.37 -20.73 38.43
CA PRO A 329 19.06 -20.22 39.61
C PRO A 329 19.27 -21.28 40.70
N VAL A 330 18.56 -22.42 40.62
CA VAL A 330 18.61 -23.49 41.63
C VAL A 330 19.70 -24.52 41.32
N MET A 331 19.92 -24.83 40.05
CA MET A 331 20.86 -25.87 39.61
C MET A 331 22.04 -25.32 38.79
N ASP A 332 22.00 -24.03 38.42
CA ASP A 332 22.95 -23.36 37.52
C ASP A 332 23.12 -24.02 36.14
N GLU A 333 22.13 -24.82 35.74
CA GLU A 333 22.08 -25.45 34.41
C GLU A 333 21.29 -24.60 33.41
N PRO A 334 21.56 -24.73 32.09
CA PRO A 334 20.76 -24.09 31.05
C PRO A 334 19.26 -24.40 31.20
N LEU A 335 18.41 -23.40 30.95
CA LEU A 335 16.97 -23.51 31.15
C LEU A 335 16.27 -24.57 30.28
N ASP A 336 16.91 -25.01 29.20
CA ASP A 336 16.44 -26.04 28.27
C ASP A 336 17.06 -27.44 28.50
N ALA A 337 17.99 -27.58 29.45
CA ALA A 337 18.73 -28.83 29.65
C ALA A 337 17.89 -30.00 30.21
N MET A 338 16.82 -29.70 30.98
CA MET A 338 16.08 -30.69 31.78
C MET A 338 14.57 -30.70 31.52
N GLY A 339 14.17 -30.34 30.29
CA GLY A 339 12.76 -30.33 29.84
C GLY A 339 11.99 -29.02 30.05
N GLY A 340 12.66 -28.00 30.60
CA GLY A 340 12.15 -26.62 30.71
C GLY A 340 12.31 -25.82 29.41
N PRO A 341 12.09 -24.49 29.44
CA PRO A 341 11.86 -23.67 30.63
C PRO A 341 10.43 -23.73 31.18
N TYR A 342 10.31 -23.69 32.51
CA TYR A 342 9.05 -23.48 33.23
C TYR A 342 9.07 -22.16 33.99
N LYS A 343 7.90 -21.55 34.16
CA LYS A 343 7.70 -20.30 34.91
C LYS A 343 7.17 -20.59 36.31
N VAL A 344 7.80 -20.00 37.32
CA VAL A 344 7.38 -20.08 38.73
C VAL A 344 7.20 -18.67 39.29
N ASN A 345 6.11 -18.48 40.05
CA ASN A 345 5.88 -17.23 40.78
C ASN A 345 6.71 -17.22 42.08
N ALA A 346 7.60 -16.25 42.21
CA ALA A 346 8.36 -15.93 43.41
C ALA A 346 8.00 -14.50 43.86
N ALA A 347 7.12 -14.38 44.87
CA ALA A 347 6.70 -13.09 45.43
C ALA A 347 6.20 -12.06 44.39
N GLY A 348 5.39 -12.50 43.42
CA GLY A 348 4.84 -11.65 42.36
C GLY A 348 5.82 -11.39 41.21
N LYS A 349 6.93 -12.12 41.14
CA LYS A 349 7.90 -12.09 40.03
C LYS A 349 8.07 -13.47 39.42
N ALA A 350 8.41 -13.53 38.14
CA ALA A 350 8.67 -14.79 37.45
C ALA A 350 10.14 -15.19 37.55
N ILE A 351 10.38 -16.41 38.00
CA ILE A 351 11.66 -17.11 37.91
C ILE A 351 11.49 -18.27 36.93
N TYR A 352 12.45 -18.45 36.02
CA TYR A 352 12.45 -19.57 35.09
C TYR A 352 13.29 -20.73 35.62
N ILE A 353 12.85 -21.96 35.40
CA ILE A 353 13.57 -23.17 35.85
C ILE A 353 13.66 -24.24 34.76
N CYS A 354 14.74 -25.02 34.80
CA CYS A 354 15.00 -26.09 33.83
C CYS A 354 14.14 -27.34 34.05
N CYS A 355 13.62 -27.57 35.26
CA CYS A 355 12.71 -28.69 35.56
C CYS A 355 11.73 -28.34 36.70
N PRO A 356 10.57 -29.02 36.81
CA PRO A 356 9.59 -28.74 37.87
C PRO A 356 10.09 -29.03 39.29
N GLY A 357 11.16 -29.82 39.46
CA GLY A 357 11.71 -30.19 40.76
C GLY A 357 12.25 -29.01 41.59
N CYS A 358 12.66 -27.94 40.91
CA CYS A 358 13.25 -26.75 41.55
C CYS A 358 12.21 -25.80 42.17
N ALA A 359 10.93 -25.93 41.79
CA ALA A 359 9.90 -24.97 42.17
C ALA A 359 9.62 -24.92 43.68
N LYS A 360 9.68 -26.06 44.39
CA LYS A 360 9.46 -26.10 45.84
C LYS A 360 10.47 -25.25 46.61
N LYS A 361 11.74 -25.26 46.19
CA LYS A 361 12.80 -24.42 46.79
C LYS A 361 12.52 -22.94 46.55
N ILE A 362 12.01 -22.59 45.37
CA ILE A 362 11.66 -21.21 45.02
C ILE A 362 10.44 -20.71 45.81
N ALA A 363 9.41 -21.55 45.96
CA ALA A 363 8.23 -21.21 46.74
C ALA A 363 8.53 -21.05 48.25
N ALA A 364 9.46 -21.84 48.79
CA ALA A 364 9.86 -21.77 50.19
C ALA A 364 10.71 -20.52 50.53
N GLU A 365 11.57 -20.08 49.61
CA GLU A 365 12.51 -18.97 49.84
C GLU A 365 12.54 -17.97 48.65
N PRO A 366 11.40 -17.35 48.26
CA PRO A 366 11.33 -16.60 47.00
C PRO A 366 12.30 -15.42 46.94
N GLN A 367 12.53 -14.72 48.06
CA GLN A 367 13.45 -13.59 48.14
C GLN A 367 14.92 -14.01 47.96
N LYS A 368 15.29 -15.20 48.45
CA LYS A 368 16.64 -15.76 48.27
C LYS A 368 16.95 -15.98 46.80
N TRP A 369 16.04 -16.60 46.06
CA TRP A 369 16.26 -16.88 44.63
C TRP A 369 16.18 -15.63 43.76
N LEU A 370 15.37 -14.65 44.15
CA LEU A 370 15.41 -13.32 43.53
C LEU A 370 16.75 -12.61 43.78
N ALA A 371 17.36 -12.77 44.96
CA ALA A 371 18.68 -12.23 45.26
C ALA A 371 19.79 -12.96 44.46
N VAL A 372 19.69 -14.28 44.29
CA VAL A 372 20.59 -15.07 43.42
C VAL A 372 20.53 -14.54 41.99
N LEU A 373 19.34 -14.39 41.40
CA LEU A 373 19.19 -13.83 40.05
C LEU A 373 19.80 -12.42 39.95
N LYS A 374 19.54 -11.56 40.94
CA LYS A 374 20.11 -10.22 40.99
C LYS A 374 21.64 -10.24 41.04
N SER A 375 22.24 -11.17 41.79
CA SER A 375 23.70 -11.35 41.85
C SER A 375 24.29 -11.83 40.52
N GLN A 376 23.49 -12.51 39.70
CA GLN A 376 23.83 -12.95 38.34
C GLN A 376 23.55 -11.87 37.29
N GLY A 377 23.16 -10.66 37.70
CA GLY A 377 22.82 -9.56 36.80
C GLY A 377 21.48 -9.75 36.07
N VAL A 378 20.59 -10.60 36.60
CA VAL A 378 19.29 -10.90 36.02
C VAL A 378 18.18 -10.27 36.86
N ASP A 379 17.41 -9.37 36.24
CA ASP A 379 16.22 -8.79 36.86
C ASP A 379 14.96 -9.61 36.56
N ALA A 380 14.37 -10.22 37.60
CA ALA A 380 13.16 -11.00 37.46
C ALA A 380 11.93 -10.09 37.15
N PRO A 381 11.18 -10.37 36.07
CA PRO A 381 9.99 -9.60 35.73
C PRO A 381 8.87 -9.84 36.73
N THR A 382 8.07 -8.83 36.97
CA THR A 382 6.83 -8.87 37.74
C THR A 382 5.77 -9.67 36.98
N ILE A 383 4.96 -10.46 37.67
CA ILE A 383 3.81 -11.12 37.05
C ILE A 383 2.63 -10.15 37.11
N ARG A 384 2.00 -9.83 35.97
CA ARG A 384 0.85 -8.92 35.89
C ARG A 384 -0.21 -9.40 34.93
#